data_AF-A0A2V9T2P9-F1
#
_entry.id   AF-A0A2V9T2P9-F1
#
_cell.length_a   1.000
_cell.length_b   1.000
_cell.length_c   1.000
_cell.angle_alpha   90.00
_cell.angle_beta   90.00
_cell.angle_gamma   90.00
#
_symmetry.space_group_name_H-M   'P 1'
#
loop_
_entity.id
_entity.type
_entity.pdbx_description
1 polymer ?
#
loop_
_entity_poly.entity_id
_entity_poly.type
_entity_poly.pdbx_seq_one_letter_code
_entity_poly.pdbx_strand_id
1 'polypeptide(L)'
;MLASIAKVLGNEPVNILSCMTMTSGTTGPTHLVVDSVGKAKKALASARQPYTEADVLRVELPNTLGVPRGSPVSSPKKTST
;
A
#
# COMPACT_ATOMS: atom_id res chain seq x y z
N MET A 1 11.59 -13.55 5.85
CA MET A 1 11.65 -12.73 4.62
C MET A 1 11.30 -11.27 4.88
N LEU A 2 10.10 -10.96 5.39
CA LEU A 2 9.63 -9.59 5.63
C LEU A 2 10.62 -8.70 6.43
N ALA A 3 11.14 -9.18 7.56
CA ALA A 3 12.10 -8.42 8.37
C ALA A 3 13.39 -8.05 7.61
N SER A 4 13.83 -8.93 6.70
CA SER A 4 14.99 -8.65 5.84
C SER A 4 14.69 -7.53 4.84
N ILE A 5 13.50 -7.56 4.23
CA ILE A 5 13.06 -6.53 3.28
C ILE A 5 12.91 -5.19 3.99
N ALA A 6 12.25 -5.17 5.16
CA ALA A 6 12.09 -3.95 5.97
C ALA A 6 13.44 -3.36 6.37
N LYS A 7 14.42 -4.20 6.76
CA LYS A 7 15.78 -3.75 7.07
C LYS A 7 16.48 -3.11 5.87
N VAL A 8 16.39 -3.73 4.70
CA VAL A 8 17.00 -3.21 3.46
C VAL A 8 16.40 -1.84 3.09
N LEU A 9 15.08 -1.72 3.16
CA LEU A 9 14.38 -0.46 2.85
C LEU A 9 14.65 0.63 3.90
N GLY A 10 14.75 0.25 5.17
CA GLY A 10 15.08 1.18 6.26
C GLY A 10 16.51 1.73 6.19
N ASN A 11 17.45 0.98 5.60
CA ASN A 11 18.83 1.44 5.39
C ASN A 11 18.97 2.45 4.23
N GLU A 12 18.05 2.46 3.27
CA GLU A 12 18.00 3.41 2.12
C GLU A 12 16.84 4.42 2.29
N PRO A 13 16.73 5.02 3.48
CA PRO A 13 15.53 5.62 4.11
C PRO A 13 14.27 5.69 3.22
N VAL A 14 13.69 4.52 2.92
CA VAL A 14 12.43 4.39 2.18
C VAL A 14 11.31 4.17 3.17
N ASN A 15 10.26 4.99 3.09
CA ASN A 15 9.08 4.80 3.94
C ASN A 15 8.12 3.77 3.33
N ILE A 16 7.59 2.87 4.16
CA ILE A 16 6.58 1.88 3.76
C ILE A 16 5.20 2.45 4.08
N LEU A 17 4.42 2.73 3.04
CA LEU A 17 3.07 3.29 3.14
C LEU A 17 2.01 2.22 3.40
N SER A 18 2.21 1.02 2.84
CA SER A 18 1.33 -0.12 3.05
C SER A 18 2.09 -1.42 2.84
N CYS A 19 1.71 -2.47 3.57
CA CYS A 19 2.29 -3.79 3.45
C CYS A 19 1.19 -4.84 3.54
N MET A 20 1.19 -5.78 2.59
CA MET A 20 0.35 -6.96 2.60
C MET A 20 1.23 -8.19 2.35
N THR A 21 1.22 -9.14 3.27
CA THR A 21 1.92 -10.42 3.08
C THR A 21 0.88 -11.52 3.01
N MET A 22 0.95 -12.31 1.95
CA MET A 22 0.14 -13.51 1.80
C MET A 22 1.01 -14.73 2.09
N THR A 23 0.43 -15.76 2.71
CA THR A 23 1.12 -17.03 2.94
C THR A 23 0.40 -18.14 2.18
N SER A 24 1.18 -18.98 1.48
CA SER A 24 0.73 -20.21 0.84
C SER A 24 1.73 -21.30 1.20
N GLY A 25 1.41 -22.09 2.22
CA GLY A 25 2.35 -23.03 2.83
C GLY A 25 3.53 -22.30 3.48
N THR A 26 4.75 -22.67 3.11
CA THR A 26 6.00 -22.08 3.65
C THR A 26 6.48 -20.85 2.90
N THR A 27 5.82 -20.47 1.80
CA THR A 27 6.22 -19.36 0.92
C THR A 27 5.07 -18.40 0.70
N GLY A 28 5.36 -17.18 0.28
CA GLY A 28 4.31 -16.26 -0.14
C GLY A 28 4.83 -14.88 -0.50
N PRO A 29 4.10 -14.15 -1.36
CA PRO A 29 4.51 -12.83 -1.80
C PRO A 29 4.25 -11.79 -0.69
N THR A 30 5.15 -10.82 -0.62
CA THR A 30 4.96 -9.59 0.15
C THR A 30 4.78 -8.45 -0.85
N HIS A 31 3.60 -7.83 -0.81
CA HIS A 31 3.29 -6.61 -1.56
C HIS A 31 3.57 -5.40 -0.68
N LEU A 32 4.29 -4.43 -1.21
CA LEU A 32 4.67 -3.20 -0.52
C LEU A 32 4.30 -2.00 -1.38
N VAL A 33 3.73 -0.98 -0.74
CA VAL A 33 3.63 0.37 -1.30
C VAL A 33 4.62 1.24 -0.55
N VAL A 34 5.49 1.91 -1.29
CA VAL A 34 6.57 2.74 -0.74
C VAL A 34 6.43 4.19 -1.20
N ASP A 35 7.04 5.11 -0.48
CA ASP A 35 7.07 6.53 -0.84
C ASP A 35 7.95 6.83 -2.07
N SER A 36 9.05 6.07 -2.25
CA SER A 36 10.01 6.26 -3.34
C SER A 36 10.39 4.94 -3.99
N VAL A 37 9.76 4.66 -5.14
CA VAL A 37 10.01 3.44 -5.93
C VAL A 37 11.47 3.37 -6.41
N GLY A 38 12.06 4.49 -6.83
CA GLY A 38 13.45 4.51 -7.33
C GLY A 38 14.47 4.10 -6.27
N LYS A 39 14.34 4.64 -5.04
CA LYS A 39 15.21 4.27 -3.92
C LYS A 39 14.99 2.82 -3.50
N ALA A 40 13.72 2.38 -3.43
CA ALA A 40 13.39 1.01 -3.09
C ALA A 40 13.99 0.01 -4.08
N LYS A 41 13.88 0.26 -5.39
CA LYS A 41 14.49 -0.58 -6.44
C LYS A 41 15.99 -0.69 -6.29
N LYS A 42 16.67 0.44 -6.05
CA LYS A 42 18.13 0.46 -5.83
C LYS A 42 18.53 -0.33 -4.59
N ALA A 43 17.79 -0.18 -3.49
CA ALA A 43 18.02 -0.90 -2.24
C ALA A 43 17.84 -2.41 -2.41
N LEU A 44 16.74 -2.83 -3.05
CA LEU A 44 16.43 -4.23 -3.33
C LEU A 44 17.45 -4.86 -4.29
N ALA A 45 17.84 -4.14 -5.34
CA ALA A 45 18.88 -4.58 -6.27
C ALA A 45 20.24 -4.76 -5.56
N SER A 46 20.62 -3.82 -4.68
CA SER A 46 21.86 -3.91 -3.89
C SER A 46 21.84 -5.10 -2.94
N ALA A 47 20.68 -5.45 -2.40
CA ALA A 47 20.47 -6.61 -1.54
C ALA A 47 20.20 -7.93 -2.31
N ARG A 48 20.25 -7.91 -3.66
CA ARG A 48 19.92 -9.04 -4.54
C ARG A 48 18.56 -9.67 -4.23
N GLN A 49 17.60 -8.85 -3.79
CA GLN A 49 16.24 -9.29 -3.54
C GLN A 49 15.43 -9.25 -4.85
N PRO A 50 14.80 -10.36 -5.25
CA PRO A 50 13.94 -10.37 -6.43
C PRO A 50 12.69 -9.53 -6.17
N TYR A 51 12.25 -8.77 -7.17
CA TYR A 51 11.04 -7.97 -7.09
C TYR A 51 10.36 -7.87 -8.46
N THR A 52 9.06 -7.63 -8.43
CA THR A 52 8.24 -7.26 -9.58
C THR A 52 7.52 -5.97 -9.27
N GLU A 53 7.32 -5.11 -10.26
CA GLU A 53 6.53 -3.89 -10.13
C GLU A 53 5.13 -4.13 -10.70
N ALA A 54 4.14 -3.54 -10.06
CA ALA A 54 2.76 -3.57 -10.51
C ALA A 54 2.11 -2.22 -10.20
N ASP A 55 1.31 -1.71 -11.13
CA ASP A 55 0.48 -0.53 -10.89
C ASP A 55 -0.64 -0.88 -9.91
N VAL A 56 -0.88 0.01 -8.94
CA VAL A 56 -1.91 -0.15 -7.91
C VAL A 56 -2.83 1.05 -7.88
N LEU A 57 -4.12 0.81 -7.68
CA LEU A 57 -5.12 1.86 -7.51
C LEU A 57 -5.32 2.15 -6.03
N ARG A 58 -5.09 3.40 -5.60
CA ARG A 58 -5.43 3.86 -4.25
C ARG A 58 -6.85 4.42 -4.25
N VAL A 59 -7.75 3.80 -3.50
CA VAL A 59 -9.12 4.28 -3.29
C VAL A 59 -9.33 4.52 -1.80
N GLU A 60 -9.69 5.75 -1.43
CA GLU A 60 -10.16 6.06 -0.08
C GLU A 60 -11.67 5.83 -0.01
N LEU A 61 -12.12 5.03 0.96
CA LEU A 61 -13.54 4.78 1.17
C LEU A 61 -13.98 5.42 2.49
N PRO A 62 -15.21 5.98 2.54
CA PRO A 62 -15.79 6.43 3.80
C PRO A 62 -15.81 5.28 4.81
N ASN A 63 -15.29 5.52 6.01
CA ASN A 63 -15.33 4.57 7.11
C ASN A 63 -16.72 4.57 7.77
N THR A 64 -17.72 4.13 7.03
CA THR A 64 -19.11 4.02 7.48
C THR A 64 -19.59 2.59 7.32
N LEU A 65 -20.26 2.06 8.35
CA LEU A 65 -20.83 0.72 8.31
C LEU A 65 -21.83 0.59 7.15
N GLY A 66 -21.67 -0.47 6.36
CA GLY A 66 -22.73 -1.01 5.49
C GLY A 66 -23.16 -0.18 4.28
N VAL A 67 -22.58 0.99 3.99
CA VAL A 67 -22.99 1.76 2.79
C VAL A 67 -22.37 1.12 1.53
N PRO A 68 -23.18 0.56 0.62
CA PRO A 68 -22.69 0.08 -0.66
C PRO A 68 -22.24 1.29 -1.50
N ARG A 69 -21.18 1.14 -2.30
CA ARG A 69 -20.76 2.15 -3.27
C ARG A 69 -21.96 2.50 -4.17
N GLY A 70 -22.51 3.72 -4.03
CA GLY A 70 -23.58 4.24 -4.89
C GLY A 70 -24.72 4.98 -4.20
N SER A 71 -24.78 5.07 -2.87
CA SER A 71 -25.82 5.89 -2.22
C SER A 71 -25.58 7.37 -2.49
N PRO A 72 -26.54 8.12 -3.06
CA PRO A 72 -26.37 9.55 -3.28
C PRO A 72 -26.23 10.25 -1.92
N VAL A 73 -25.12 10.96 -1.75
CA VAL A 73 -24.96 11.96 -0.68
C VAL A 73 -26.07 12.99 -0.90
N SER A 74 -27.13 12.95 -0.09
CA SER A 74 -28.11 14.03 -0.09
C SER A 74 -27.40 15.26 0.46
N SER A 75 -27.23 16.27 -0.39
CA SER A 75 -26.70 17.56 0.04
C SER A 75 -27.70 18.20 1.00
N PRO A 76 -27.26 18.79 2.13
CA PRO A 76 -28.16 19.50 3.02
C PRO A 76 -28.73 20.72 2.28
N LYS A 77 -30.05 20.78 2.21
CA LYS A 77 -30.81 21.91 1.63
C LYS A 77 -30.52 23.14 2.49
N LYS A 78 -29.85 24.16 1.94
CA LYS A 78 -29.79 25.50 2.54
C LYS A 78 -31.22 26.05 2.61
N THR A 79 -31.85 26.00 3.77
CA THR A 79 -33.01 26.84 4.08
C THR A 79 -32.49 28.16 4.63
N SER A 80 -32.44 29.15 3.74
CA SER A 80 -32.41 30.57 4.08
C SER A 80 -33.83 30.99 4.41
N THR A 81 -34.14 31.32 5.66
CA THR A 81 -35.02 32.43 6.04
C THR A 81 -34.76 32.81 7.49
#